data_AF-A0A1I7N983-F1
#
_entry.id   AF-A0A1I7N983-F1
#
_cell.length_a   1.000
_cell.length_b   1.000
_cell.length_c   1.000
_cell.angle_alpha   90.00
_cell.angle_beta   90.00
_cell.angle_gamma   90.00
#
_symmetry.space_group_name_H-M   'P 1'
#
loop_
_entity.id
_entity.type
_entity.pdbx_description
1 polymer ?
#
loop_
_entity_poly.entity_id
_entity_poly.type
_entity_poly.pdbx_seq_one_letter_code
_entity_poly.pdbx_strand_id
1 'polypeptide(L)'
;MTAILPTAEQIARAVVLASRAVGEDPESIFRNKGTSRARLIALASLREIFPKARYDQLGRMLNFASPKRAVNDLAEAQHGAAWRDDWIDEVVGGLVSQQYGERAL
;
A
#
# COMPACT_ATOMS: atom_id res chain seq x y z
N MET A 1 14.05 -9.83 17.24
CA MET A 1 13.54 -10.31 15.93
C MET A 1 13.42 -9.11 15.01
N THR A 2 14.17 -9.09 13.90
CA THR A 2 14.11 -8.00 12.92
C THR A 2 12.76 -8.06 12.19
N ALA A 3 12.07 -6.92 12.06
CA ALA A 3 10.84 -6.87 11.28
C ALA A 3 11.16 -7.13 9.81
N ILE A 4 10.44 -8.06 9.17
CA ILE A 4 10.51 -8.24 7.72
C ILE A 4 9.79 -7.04 7.10
N LEU A 5 10.50 -6.31 6.25
CA LEU A 5 9.99 -5.14 5.52
C LEU A 5 9.78 -5.52 4.05
N PRO A 6 8.83 -4.86 3.36
CA PRO A 6 8.65 -5.07 1.93
C PRO A 6 9.88 -4.66 1.13
N THR A 7 10.17 -5.39 0.06
CA THR A 7 11.20 -5.01 -0.92
C THR A 7 10.72 -3.82 -1.77
N ALA A 8 11.65 -3.15 -2.46
CA ALA A 8 11.32 -2.06 -3.38
C ALA A 8 10.33 -2.51 -4.47
N GLU A 9 10.48 -3.74 -4.97
CA GLU A 9 9.57 -4.32 -5.95
C GLU A 9 8.16 -4.51 -5.38
N GLN A 10 8.04 -5.04 -4.16
CA GLN A 10 6.74 -5.20 -3.49
C GLN A 10 6.05 -3.86 -3.25
N ILE A 11 6.82 -2.83 -2.88
CA ILE A 11 6.30 -1.45 -2.74
C ILE A 11 5.80 -0.93 -4.09
N ALA A 12 6.60 -1.05 -5.15
CA ALA A 12 6.23 -0.59 -6.48
C ALA A 12 4.98 -1.30 -7.01
N ARG A 13 4.89 -2.62 -6.83
CA ARG A 13 3.71 -3.42 -7.21
C ARG A 13 2.47 -3.02 -6.42
N ALA A 14 2.58 -2.85 -5.10
CA ALA A 14 1.46 -2.41 -4.27
C ALA A 14 0.91 -1.06 -4.77
N VAL A 15 1.79 -0.12 -5.12
CA VAL A 15 1.42 1.16 -5.73
C VAL A 15 0.71 0.97 -7.06
N VAL A 16 1.27 0.18 -7.99
CA VAL A 16 0.67 -0.02 -9.31
C VAL A 16 -0.71 -0.68 -9.21
N LEU A 17 -0.85 -1.71 -8.38
CA LEU A 17 -2.12 -2.41 -8.20
C LEU A 17 -3.17 -1.49 -7.54
N ALA A 18 -2.80 -0.80 -6.47
CA ALA A 18 -3.72 0.14 -5.81
C ALA A 18 -4.15 1.28 -6.75
N SER A 19 -3.24 1.78 -7.58
CA SER A 19 -3.54 2.82 -8.58
C SER A 19 -4.57 2.35 -9.60
N ARG A 20 -4.43 1.11 -10.09
CA ARG A 20 -5.40 0.50 -11.00
C ARG A 20 -6.76 0.31 -10.35
N ALA A 21 -6.79 -0.21 -9.11
CA ALA A 21 -8.02 -0.48 -8.38
C ALA A 21 -8.87 0.78 -8.16
N VAL A 22 -8.24 1.92 -7.91
CA VAL A 22 -8.94 3.19 -7.62
C VAL A 22 -9.00 4.16 -8.82
N GLY A 23 -8.38 3.82 -9.95
CA GLY A 23 -8.33 4.66 -11.15
C GLY A 23 -7.40 5.88 -11.06
N GLU A 24 -6.33 5.82 -10.25
CA GLU A 24 -5.30 6.86 -10.14
C GLU A 24 -4.08 6.54 -11.02
N ASP A 25 -3.28 7.56 -11.36
CA ASP A 25 -1.98 7.38 -12.03
C ASP A 25 -0.91 6.98 -11.01
N PRO A 26 -0.21 5.82 -11.16
CA PRO A 26 0.81 5.38 -10.21
C PRO A 26 2.00 6.31 -10.11
N GLU A 27 2.33 7.05 -11.17
CA GLU A 27 3.45 8.01 -11.13
C GLU A 27 3.13 9.20 -10.22
N SER A 28 1.87 9.64 -10.22
CA SER A 28 1.39 10.71 -9.34
C SER A 28 1.62 10.43 -7.84
N ILE A 29 1.66 9.16 -7.44
CA ILE A 29 1.91 8.73 -6.05
C ILE A 29 3.35 9.04 -5.62
N PHE A 30 4.33 8.88 -6.52
CA PHE A 30 5.72 9.15 -6.19
C PHE A 30 6.10 10.61 -6.43
N ARG A 31 5.49 11.28 -7.41
CA ARG A 31 5.77 12.69 -7.72
C ARG A 31 5.18 13.66 -6.70
N ASN A 32 3.97 13.40 -6.21
CA ASN A 32 3.30 14.28 -5.26
C ASN A 32 3.41 13.73 -3.84
N LYS A 33 3.63 14.58 -2.84
CA LYS A 33 3.66 14.13 -1.42
C LYS A 33 2.30 14.21 -0.72
N GLY A 34 1.27 14.69 -1.42
CA GLY A 34 -0.11 14.74 -0.90
C GLY A 34 -0.71 13.35 -0.69
N THR A 35 -1.77 13.29 0.10
CA THR A 35 -2.49 12.04 0.37
C THR A 35 -3.34 11.69 -0.85
N SER A 36 -3.11 10.49 -1.42
CA SER A 36 -3.90 9.93 -2.52
C SER A 36 -4.55 8.63 -2.06
N ARG A 37 -5.67 8.24 -2.68
CA ARG A 37 -6.40 7.06 -2.25
C ARG A 37 -5.60 5.79 -2.54
N ALA A 38 -5.00 5.71 -3.73
CA ALA A 38 -4.16 4.57 -4.08
C ALA A 38 -3.00 4.38 -3.09
N ARG A 39 -2.43 5.48 -2.58
CA ARG A 39 -1.36 5.39 -1.58
C ARG A 39 -1.83 4.85 -0.24
N LEU A 40 -3.03 5.25 0.20
CA LEU A 40 -3.63 4.72 1.43
C LEU A 40 -3.99 3.23 1.29
N ILE A 41 -4.51 2.83 0.13
CA ILE A 41 -4.77 1.42 -0.18
C ILE A 41 -3.47 0.61 -0.20
N ALA A 42 -2.41 1.12 -0.84
CA ALA A 42 -1.09 0.47 -0.80
C ALA A 42 -0.55 0.36 0.63
N LEU A 43 -0.73 1.38 1.47
CA LEU A 43 -0.33 1.36 2.88
C LEU A 43 -1.07 0.27 3.67
N ALA A 44 -2.39 0.19 3.53
CA ALA A 44 -3.22 -0.81 4.19
C ALA A 44 -2.83 -2.24 3.76
N SER A 45 -2.69 -2.46 2.45
CA SER A 45 -2.33 -3.76 1.88
C SER A 45 -0.95 -4.23 2.33
N LEU A 46 0.05 -3.34 2.31
CA LEU A 46 1.38 -3.66 2.81
C LEU A 46 1.37 -3.91 4.32
N ARG A 47 0.51 -3.24 5.09
CA ARG A 47 0.39 -3.48 6.52
C ARG A 47 -0.23 -4.83 6.85
N GLU A 48 -1.10 -5.34 5.99
CA GLU A 48 -1.70 -6.66 6.11
C GLU A 48 -0.67 -7.77 5.84
N ILE A 49 0.10 -7.63 4.77
CA ILE A 49 1.15 -8.62 4.40
C ILE A 49 2.36 -8.56 5.33
N PHE A 50 2.73 -7.37 5.80
CA PHE A 50 3.88 -7.13 6.69
C PHE A 50 3.41 -6.66 8.06
N PRO A 51 2.79 -7.53 8.88
CA PRO A 51 2.09 -7.10 10.09
C PRO A 51 3.00 -6.55 11.20
N LYS A 52 4.31 -6.80 11.08
CA LYS A 52 5.34 -6.29 12.00
C LYS A 52 5.96 -4.98 11.54
N ALA A 53 5.69 -4.54 10.30
CA ALA A 53 6.16 -3.26 9.79
C ALA A 53 5.36 -2.13 10.44
N ARG A 54 6.07 -1.09 10.90
CA ARG A 54 5.43 0.08 11.51
C ARG A 54 4.87 0.98 10.41
N TYR A 55 3.71 1.59 10.65
CA TYR A 55 3.09 2.51 9.69
C TYR A 55 3.99 3.69 9.32
N ASP A 56 4.81 4.19 10.24
CA ASP A 56 5.77 5.27 9.95
C ASP A 56 6.87 4.83 8.98
N GLN A 57 7.29 3.56 9.02
CA GLN A 57 8.25 2.99 8.09
C GLN A 57 7.63 2.78 6.71
N LEU A 58 6.45 2.16 6.64
CA LEU A 58 5.72 1.98 5.38
C LEU A 58 5.34 3.32 4.75
N GLY A 59 4.95 4.31 5.56
CA GLY A 59 4.64 5.66 5.09
C GLY A 59 5.85 6.37 4.48
N ARG A 60 7.07 6.13 4.98
CA ARG A 60 8.31 6.62 4.34
C ARG A 60 8.54 5.94 2.99
N MET A 61 8.36 4.62 2.94
CA MET A 61 8.52 3.81 1.73
C MET A 61 7.54 4.22 0.62
N LEU A 62 6.35 4.68 1.00
CA LEU A 62 5.31 5.19 0.09
C LEU A 62 5.38 6.70 -0.14
N ASN A 63 6.44 7.38 0.32
CA ASN A 63 6.67 8.81 0.11
C ASN A 63 5.52 9.74 0.62
N PHE A 64 4.88 9.38 1.74
CA PHE A 64 3.95 10.32 2.40
C PHE A 64 4.70 11.57 2.90
N ALA A 65 4.11 12.76 2.72
CA ALA A 65 4.64 14.00 3.28
C ALA A 65 4.89 13.90 4.80
N SER A 66 3.95 13.26 5.50
CA SER A 66 4.04 13.01 6.94
C SER A 66 3.72 11.54 7.23
N PRO A 67 4.73 10.67 7.30
CA PRO A 67 4.54 9.23 7.56
C PRO A 67 3.83 8.93 8.88
N LYS A 68 3.94 9.83 9.88
CA LYS A 68 3.23 9.69 11.16
C LYS A 68 1.75 10.01 11.03
N ARG A 69 1.36 10.94 10.14
CA ARG A 69 -0.05 11.29 9.89
C ARG A 69 -0.75 10.29 8.98
N ALA A 70 0.00 9.51 8.19
CA ALA A 70 -0.58 8.51 7.28
C ALA A 70 -1.55 7.52 7.97
N VAL A 71 -1.36 7.24 9.27
CA VAL A 71 -2.30 6.41 10.05
C VAL A 71 -3.64 7.09 10.25
N ASN A 72 -3.62 8.39 10.57
CA ASN A 72 -4.85 9.17 10.75
C ASN A 72 -5.57 9.34 9.42
N ASP A 73 -4.82 9.66 8.36
CA ASP A 73 -5.36 9.78 7.00
C ASP A 73 -5.99 8.46 6.52
N LEU A 74 -5.36 7.32 6.85
CA LEU A 74 -5.91 5.99 6.55
C LEU A 74 -7.20 5.74 7.32
N ALA A 75 -7.21 5.99 8.63
CA ALA A 75 -8.39 5.80 9.47
C ALA A 75 -9.56 6.68 8.99
N GLU A 76 -9.29 7.95 8.67
CA GLU A 76 -10.29 8.87 8.12
C GLU A 76 -10.84 8.37 6.78
N ALA A 77 -9.97 7.92 5.88
CA ALA A 77 -10.38 7.37 4.58
C ALA A 77 -11.24 6.11 4.73
N GLN A 78 -10.90 5.20 5.66
CA GLN A 78 -11.66 3.98 5.94
C GLN A 78 -13.09 4.25 6.44
N HIS A 79 -13.33 5.39 7.09
CA HIS A 79 -14.66 5.81 7.49
C HIS A 79 -15.44 6.53 6.37
N GLY A 80 -14.82 6.83 5.24
CA GLY A 80 -15.44 7.51 4.12
C GLY A 80 -16.33 6.61 3.26
N ALA A 81 -17.44 7.14 2.74
CA ALA A 81 -18.38 6.39 1.88
C ALA A 81 -17.76 5.86 0.57
N ALA A 82 -16.63 6.44 0.14
CA ALA A 82 -15.89 6.04 -1.04
C ALA A 82 -14.89 4.89 -0.79
N TRP A 83 -14.72 4.45 0.46
CA TRP A 83 -13.84 3.33 0.79
C TRP A 83 -14.47 1.99 0.40
N ARG A 84 -13.62 1.07 -0.08
CA ARG A 84 -13.99 -0.29 -0.46
C ARG A 84 -12.87 -1.22 -0.02
N ASP A 85 -13.18 -2.17 0.87
CA ASP A 85 -12.20 -3.16 1.34
C ASP A 85 -11.76 -4.11 0.21
N ASP A 86 -12.63 -4.33 -0.79
CA ASP A 86 -12.32 -5.10 -2.01
C ASP A 86 -11.04 -4.63 -2.73
N TRP A 87 -10.70 -3.34 -2.65
CA TRP A 87 -9.46 -2.82 -3.21
C TRP A 87 -8.22 -3.32 -2.47
N ILE A 88 -8.31 -3.53 -1.16
CA ILE A 88 -7.22 -4.13 -0.37
C ILE A 88 -7.07 -5.60 -0.78
N ASP A 89 -8.17 -6.35 -0.85
CA ASP A 89 -8.16 -7.76 -1.22
C ASP A 89 -7.53 -7.97 -2.60
N GLU A 90 -7.85 -7.12 -3.58
CA GLU A 90 -7.26 -7.15 -4.93
C GLU A 90 -5.73 -6.94 -4.88
N VAL A 91 -5.27 -5.94 -4.12
CA VAL A 91 -3.83 -5.65 -4.01
C VAL A 91 -3.10 -6.76 -3.26
N VAL A 92 -3.67 -7.26 -2.16
CA VAL A 92 -3.11 -8.38 -1.39
C VAL A 92 -3.02 -9.63 -2.25
N GLY A 93 -4.09 -9.99 -2.97
CA GLY A 93 -4.10 -11.12 -3.91
C GLY A 93 -3.05 -10.97 -5.01
N GLY A 94 -2.89 -9.77 -5.57
CA GLY A 94 -1.87 -9.48 -6.59
C GLY A 94 -0.43 -9.60 -6.06
N LEU A 95 -0.18 -9.23 -4.81
CA LEU A 95 1.14 -9.36 -4.18
C LEU A 95 1.47 -10.80 -3.79
N VAL A 96 0.50 -11.55 -3.30
CA VAL A 96 0.68 -12.93 -2.84
C VAL A 96 0.75 -13.93 -4.00
N SER A 97 -0.04 -13.74 -5.06
CA SER A 97 -0.06 -14.65 -6.23
C SER A 97 1.31 -14.80 -6.91
N GLN A 98 2.12 -13.74 -6.96
CA GLN A 98 3.49 -13.79 -7.48
C GLN A 98 4.44 -14.56 -6.56
N GLN A 99 4.25 -14.47 -5.24
CA GLN A 99 5.08 -15.17 -4.25
C GLN A 99 4.95 -16.70 -4.34
N TYR A 100 3.83 -17.19 -4.89
CA TYR A 100 3.61 -18.61 -5.17
C TYR A 100 3.90 -19.02 -6.63
N GLY A 101 3.80 -18.10 -7.59
CA GLY A 101 4.10 -18.37 -9.00
C GLY A 101 5.58 -18.69 -9.27
N GLU A 102 6.51 -18.08 -8.53
CA GLU A 102 7.95 -18.35 -8.67
C GLU A 102 8.42 -19.68 -8.06
N ARG A 103 7.59 -20.35 -7.24
CA ARG A 103 7.93 -21.66 -6.65
C ARG A 103 7.51 -22.85 -7.52
N ALA A 104 6.82 -22.60 -8.63
CA ALA A 104 6.29 -23.63 -9.51
C ALA A 104 7.19 -23.91 -10.74
N LEU A 105 8.41 -23.37 -10.78
CA LEU A 105 9.40 -23.57 -11.86
C LEU A 105 10.68 -24.19 -11.31
#